data_AF-A0A317CCZ3-F1
#
_entry.id   AF-A0A317CCZ3-F1
#
_cell.length_a   1.000
_cell.length_b   1.000
_cell.length_c   1.000
_cell.angle_alpha   90.00
_cell.angle_beta   90.00
_cell.angle_gamma   90.00
#
_symmetry.space_group_name_H-M   'P 1'
#
loop_
_entity.id
_entity.type
_entity.pdbx_description
1 polymer ?
#
loop_
_entity_poly.entity_id
_entity_poly.type
_entity_poly.pdbx_seq_one_letter_code
_entity_poly.pdbx_strand_id
1 'polypeptide(L)'
;MKSKLLLAASLLFTANVAFAEGERVNIGDFSKGSIAGWEVKEFAGKTNYEIKYQGNRNVLTAKSTNGAASALGVRKKIDLTKTPFLNWSWRVDTPLPPLKEATKAGDDYAARVYVIIDGGLFVWKTRALNYVWSSKPDSRGQKWNNPFLPRNARMLSVRDSRNGPGQWLTEKQDVAADFQKLYGFTPRSIDGVAIMTDADNSKGIAAASYGDIYFTAK
;
A
#
# COMPACT_ATOMS: atom_id res chain seq x y z
N MET A 1 -79.06 1.67 -16.42
CA MET A 1 -78.14 2.53 -15.63
C MET A 1 -76.71 2.11 -15.93
N LYS A 2 -75.89 3.00 -16.50
CA LYS A 2 -74.51 2.69 -16.95
C LYS A 2 -73.55 2.81 -15.76
N SER A 3 -72.92 1.70 -15.37
CA SER A 3 -71.82 1.66 -14.40
C SER A 3 -70.52 2.06 -15.13
N LYS A 4 -69.85 3.11 -14.64
CA LYS A 4 -68.49 3.48 -15.06
C LYS A 4 -67.50 2.90 -14.04
N LEU A 5 -66.70 1.91 -14.45
CA LEU A 5 -65.52 1.47 -13.70
C LEU A 5 -64.42 2.54 -13.83
N LEU A 6 -63.96 3.07 -12.71
CA LEU A 6 -62.75 3.89 -12.62
C LEU A 6 -61.58 2.96 -12.28
N LEU A 7 -60.70 2.74 -13.27
CA LEU A 7 -59.44 2.01 -13.10
C LEU A 7 -58.41 2.97 -12.51
N ALA A 8 -58.11 2.85 -11.21
CA ALA A 8 -57.03 3.59 -10.58
C ALA A 8 -55.68 2.89 -10.89
N ALA A 9 -54.89 3.48 -11.78
CA ALA A 9 -53.53 3.03 -12.05
C ALA A 9 -52.60 3.55 -10.94
N SER A 10 -52.19 2.67 -10.04
CA SER A 10 -51.16 2.97 -9.04
C SER A 10 -49.77 2.91 -9.69
N LEU A 11 -49.17 4.07 -9.95
CA LEU A 11 -47.76 4.17 -10.32
C LEU A 11 -46.88 3.86 -9.10
N LEU A 12 -46.30 2.67 -9.07
CA LEU A 12 -45.21 2.32 -8.16
C LEU A 12 -43.93 3.03 -8.61
N PHE A 13 -43.56 4.11 -7.93
CA PHE A 13 -42.25 4.72 -8.07
C PHE A 13 -41.22 3.85 -7.33
N THR A 14 -40.46 3.04 -8.07
CA THR A 14 -39.25 2.41 -7.55
C THR A 14 -38.16 3.47 -7.47
N ALA A 15 -37.90 3.98 -6.27
CA ALA A 15 -36.73 4.82 -6.02
C ALA A 15 -35.47 3.97 -6.16
N ASN A 16 -34.77 4.09 -7.30
CA ASN A 16 -33.41 3.58 -7.42
C ASN A 16 -32.52 4.44 -6.53
N VAL A 17 -32.19 3.93 -5.34
CA VAL A 17 -31.12 4.50 -4.52
C VAL A 17 -29.80 4.13 -5.20
N ALA A 18 -29.32 5.00 -6.08
CA ALA A 18 -27.95 4.92 -6.56
C ALA A 18 -27.04 5.24 -5.37
N PHE A 19 -26.40 4.23 -4.81
CA PHE A 19 -25.28 4.45 -3.90
C PHE A 19 -24.22 5.21 -4.69
N ALA A 20 -23.91 6.43 -4.28
CA ALA A 20 -22.77 7.17 -4.83
C ALA A 20 -21.53 6.32 -4.61
N GLU A 21 -20.93 5.81 -5.69
CA GLU A 21 -19.65 5.13 -5.64
C GLU A 21 -18.64 6.16 -5.12
N GLY A 22 -18.21 6.00 -3.86
CA GLY A 22 -17.37 6.98 -3.18
C GLY A 22 -16.10 7.26 -3.98
N GLU A 23 -15.62 8.50 -3.92
CA GLU A 23 -14.43 8.95 -4.67
C GLU A 23 -13.26 7.96 -4.48
N ARG A 24 -12.82 7.33 -5.57
CA ARG A 24 -11.73 6.36 -5.61
C ARG A 24 -10.63 6.82 -6.55
N VAL A 25 -9.40 6.82 -6.07
CA VAL A 25 -8.22 7.16 -6.88
C VAL A 25 -7.32 5.93 -6.99
N ASN A 26 -7.30 5.31 -8.17
CA ASN A 26 -6.41 4.17 -8.44
C ASN A 26 -4.95 4.61 -8.56
N ILE A 27 -4.05 3.83 -7.95
CA ILE A 27 -2.60 4.05 -7.95
C ILE A 27 -1.88 2.91 -8.70
N GLY A 28 -2.24 1.66 -8.40
CA GLY A 28 -1.75 0.47 -9.09
C GLY A 28 -2.92 -0.42 -9.52
N ASP A 29 -3.11 -0.58 -10.82
CA ASP A 29 -4.13 -1.44 -11.44
C ASP A 29 -3.48 -2.78 -11.88
N PHE A 30 -2.82 -3.47 -10.94
CA PHE A 30 -2.09 -4.72 -11.22
C PHE A 30 -3.03 -5.85 -11.66
N SER A 31 -4.28 -5.85 -11.20
CA SER A 31 -5.34 -6.77 -11.63
C SER A 31 -5.65 -6.66 -13.13
N LYS A 32 -5.44 -5.48 -13.72
CA LYS A 32 -5.54 -5.24 -15.18
C LYS A 32 -4.24 -5.56 -15.92
N GLY A 33 -3.24 -6.09 -15.22
CA GLY A 33 -1.93 -6.43 -15.77
C GLY A 33 -1.06 -5.23 -16.11
N SER A 34 -1.28 -4.07 -15.47
CA SER A 34 -0.55 -2.84 -15.79
C SER A 34 0.35 -2.38 -14.65
N ILE A 35 1.58 -2.02 -14.99
CA ILE A 35 2.49 -1.23 -14.16
C ILE A 35 2.81 0.13 -14.81
N ALA A 36 1.92 0.64 -15.66
CA ALA A 36 2.14 1.89 -16.37
C ALA A 36 2.38 3.06 -15.40
N GLY A 37 3.43 3.84 -15.65
CA GLY A 37 3.82 4.97 -14.79
C GLY A 37 4.58 4.58 -13.52
N TRP A 38 4.81 3.28 -13.28
CA TRP A 38 5.68 2.82 -12.19
C TRP A 38 7.13 2.73 -12.68
N GLU A 39 8.05 3.29 -11.91
CA GLU A 39 9.48 3.36 -12.21
C GLU A 39 10.30 2.66 -11.14
N VAL A 40 11.37 1.98 -11.56
CA VAL A 40 12.30 1.31 -10.65
C VAL A 40 13.35 2.30 -10.15
N LYS A 41 13.51 2.37 -8.83
CA LYS A 41 14.65 3.03 -8.18
C LYS A 41 15.53 1.99 -7.52
N GLU A 42 16.73 1.80 -8.07
CA GLU A 42 17.72 0.87 -7.54
C GLU A 42 18.54 1.48 -6.40
N PHE A 43 18.77 0.68 -5.34
CA PHE A 43 19.66 1.00 -4.22
C PHE A 43 20.82 0.00 -4.14
N ALA A 44 20.54 -1.29 -4.30
CA ALA A 44 21.54 -2.36 -4.40
C ALA A 44 20.99 -3.52 -5.23
N GLY A 45 21.30 -3.61 -6.51
CA GLY A 45 20.73 -4.64 -7.39
C GLY A 45 19.21 -4.49 -7.58
N LYS A 46 18.64 -5.32 -8.46
CA LYS A 46 17.23 -5.19 -8.87
C LYS A 46 16.36 -6.29 -8.29
N THR A 47 15.37 -5.90 -7.49
CA THR A 47 14.21 -6.74 -7.21
C THR A 47 13.47 -7.00 -8.53
N ASN A 48 13.14 -8.26 -8.79
CA ASN A 48 12.39 -8.64 -9.98
C ASN A 48 10.90 -8.36 -9.78
N TYR A 49 10.36 -7.40 -10.53
CA TYR A 49 8.95 -7.03 -10.53
C TYR A 49 8.27 -7.55 -11.79
N GLU A 50 7.20 -8.32 -11.64
CA GLU A 50 6.52 -8.96 -12.78
C GLU A 50 5.02 -9.11 -12.51
N ILE A 51 4.19 -8.75 -13.48
CA ILE A 51 2.76 -9.08 -13.47
C ILE A 51 2.61 -10.58 -13.72
N LYS A 52 1.94 -11.29 -12.80
CA LYS A 52 1.60 -12.71 -12.97
C LYS A 52 0.16 -12.96 -12.62
N TYR A 53 -0.44 -13.94 -13.31
CA TYR A 53 -1.70 -14.51 -12.88
C TYR A 53 -1.43 -15.43 -11.67
N GLN A 54 -1.98 -15.07 -10.50
CA GLN A 54 -1.82 -15.84 -9.27
C GLN A 54 -3.19 -16.05 -8.61
N GLY A 55 -3.56 -17.31 -8.42
CA GLY A 55 -4.90 -17.68 -7.95
C GLY A 55 -5.94 -17.41 -9.03
N ASN A 56 -6.68 -16.31 -8.90
CA ASN A 56 -7.78 -15.94 -9.79
C ASN A 56 -7.65 -14.51 -10.37
N ARG A 57 -6.50 -13.85 -10.18
CA ARG A 57 -6.28 -12.46 -10.60
C ARG A 57 -4.84 -12.21 -11.01
N ASN A 58 -4.63 -11.20 -11.85
CA ASN A 58 -3.28 -10.67 -12.04
C ASN A 58 -2.83 -9.93 -10.77
N VAL A 59 -1.55 -10.09 -10.44
CA VAL A 59 -0.89 -9.47 -9.29
C VAL A 59 0.50 -9.03 -9.70
N LEU A 60 1.04 -8.04 -9.00
CA LEU A 60 2.43 -7.66 -9.15
C LEU A 60 3.28 -8.49 -8.19
N THR A 61 4.04 -9.43 -8.72
CA THR A 61 5.02 -10.20 -7.96
C THR A 61 6.31 -9.40 -7.82
N ALA A 62 6.96 -9.51 -6.66
CA ALA A 62 8.24 -8.91 -6.35
C ALA A 62 9.14 -9.96 -5.70
N LYS A 63 10.30 -10.21 -6.29
CA LYS A 63 11.27 -11.18 -5.78
C LYS A 63 12.64 -10.55 -5.63
N SER A 64 13.12 -10.43 -4.40
CA SER A 64 14.50 -10.03 -4.10
C SER A 64 15.35 -11.28 -3.91
N THR A 65 16.45 -11.35 -4.66
CA THR A 65 17.46 -12.42 -4.62
C THR A 65 18.84 -11.79 -4.68
N ASN A 66 19.86 -12.50 -4.17
CA ASN A 66 21.25 -12.03 -4.17
C ASN A 66 21.44 -10.70 -3.41
N GLY A 67 20.64 -10.48 -2.35
CA GLY A 67 20.68 -9.25 -1.58
C GLY A 67 20.24 -8.02 -2.38
N ALA A 68 19.16 -8.14 -3.16
CA ALA A 68 18.66 -7.04 -3.98
C ALA A 68 17.74 -6.08 -3.20
N ALA A 69 17.81 -4.80 -3.55
CA ALA A 69 17.01 -3.71 -3.01
C ALA A 69 16.75 -2.68 -4.10
N SER A 70 15.57 -2.77 -4.72
CA SER A 70 15.03 -1.70 -5.56
C SER A 70 13.57 -1.45 -5.24
N ALA A 71 13.17 -0.19 -5.15
CA ALA A 71 11.77 0.19 -5.03
C ALA A 71 11.13 0.26 -6.42
N LEU A 72 9.83 -0.03 -6.51
CA LEU A 72 9.00 0.30 -7.67
C LEU A 72 8.00 1.37 -7.24
N GLY A 73 8.02 2.56 -7.84
CA GLY A 73 7.24 3.70 -7.39
C GLY A 73 6.53 4.47 -8.49
N VAL A 74 5.44 5.13 -8.13
CA VAL A 74 4.65 5.99 -9.01
C VAL A 74 4.47 7.37 -8.37
N ARG A 75 4.72 8.42 -9.16
CA ARG A 75 4.46 9.80 -8.76
C ARG A 75 3.01 10.15 -9.10
N LYS A 76 2.21 10.41 -8.07
CA LYS A 76 0.82 10.83 -8.21
C LYS A 76 0.39 11.60 -6.97
N LYS A 77 -0.04 12.84 -7.18
CA LYS A 77 -0.54 13.70 -6.10
C LYS A 77 -1.92 13.22 -5.66
N ILE A 78 -2.10 12.99 -4.36
CA ILE A 78 -3.37 12.56 -3.76
C ILE A 78 -3.79 13.55 -2.69
N ASP A 79 -5.04 14.01 -2.76
CA ASP A 79 -5.65 14.87 -1.74
C ASP A 79 -6.22 14.02 -0.60
N LEU A 80 -5.54 14.06 0.55
CA LEU A 80 -5.92 13.32 1.76
C LEU A 80 -7.11 13.97 2.49
N THR A 81 -7.49 15.20 2.15
CA THR A 81 -8.71 15.81 2.68
C THR A 81 -9.97 15.22 2.06
N LYS A 82 -9.84 14.61 0.87
CA LYS A 82 -10.92 13.90 0.16
C LYS A 82 -10.83 12.39 0.31
N THR A 83 -9.66 11.84 0.03
CA THR A 83 -9.41 10.40 -0.03
C THR A 83 -8.27 9.96 0.89
N PRO A 84 -8.46 9.97 2.23
CA PRO A 84 -7.38 9.70 3.19
C PRO A 84 -7.02 8.21 3.30
N PHE A 85 -7.92 7.31 2.92
CA PHE A 85 -7.74 5.89 3.14
C PHE A 85 -6.96 5.25 2.01
N LEU A 86 -5.73 4.81 2.30
CA LEU A 86 -4.95 3.95 1.41
C LEU A 86 -5.41 2.50 1.59
N ASN A 87 -5.73 1.85 0.48
CA ASN A 87 -6.16 0.46 0.43
C ASN A 87 -5.20 -0.33 -0.46
N TRP A 88 -4.79 -1.51 0.01
CA TRP A 88 -4.01 -2.45 -0.77
C TRP A 88 -4.21 -3.87 -0.26
N SER A 89 -3.72 -4.85 -1.02
CA SER A 89 -3.53 -6.20 -0.51
C SER A 89 -2.15 -6.70 -0.86
N TRP A 90 -1.59 -7.53 0.01
CA TRP A 90 -0.33 -8.22 -0.25
C TRP A 90 -0.41 -9.68 0.18
N ARG A 91 0.55 -10.46 -0.29
CA ARG A 91 0.79 -11.83 0.12
C ARG A 91 2.30 -12.02 0.21
N VAL A 92 2.79 -12.42 1.37
CA VAL A 92 4.21 -12.75 1.54
C VAL A 92 4.39 -14.24 1.27
N ASP A 93 5.14 -14.59 0.24
CA ASP A 93 5.41 -15.99 -0.15
C ASP A 93 6.72 -16.51 0.45
N THR A 94 7.72 -15.64 0.61
CA THR A 94 9.00 -15.97 1.26
C THR A 94 9.30 -14.90 2.30
N PRO A 95 9.00 -15.17 3.58
CA PRO A 95 9.28 -14.24 4.66
C PRO A 95 10.78 -14.26 5.02
N LEU A 96 11.23 -13.19 5.66
CA LEU A 96 12.56 -13.09 6.24
C LEU A 96 12.60 -13.73 7.65
N PRO A 97 13.76 -14.21 8.13
CA PRO A 97 13.92 -14.61 9.52
C PRO A 97 13.68 -13.41 10.44
N PRO A 98 13.41 -13.58 11.75
CA PRO A 98 13.20 -12.45 12.65
C PRO A 98 14.41 -11.49 12.68
N LEU A 99 14.24 -10.30 12.08
CA LEU A 99 15.28 -9.27 11.99
C LEU A 99 15.14 -8.20 13.08
N LYS A 100 16.25 -7.50 13.35
CA LYS A 100 16.27 -6.26 14.14
C LYS A 100 15.99 -5.07 13.22
N GLU A 101 14.74 -4.95 12.75
CA GLU A 101 14.28 -3.99 11.73
C GLU A 101 14.51 -2.50 12.06
N ALA A 102 14.69 -2.16 13.33
CA ALA A 102 15.07 -0.80 13.76
C ALA A 102 16.58 -0.52 13.67
N THR A 103 17.37 -1.40 13.07
CA THR A 103 18.82 -1.27 12.87
C THR A 103 19.15 -1.35 11.38
N LYS A 104 20.23 -0.68 10.94
CA LYS A 104 20.65 -0.72 9.52
C LYS A 104 20.90 -2.14 8.99
N ALA A 105 21.35 -3.05 9.85
CA ALA A 105 21.62 -4.43 9.45
C ALA A 105 20.35 -5.29 9.31
N GLY A 106 19.19 -4.80 9.75
CA GLY A 106 17.94 -5.54 9.76
C GLY A 106 16.79 -4.87 9.01
N ASP A 107 17.01 -3.75 8.31
CA ASP A 107 15.96 -2.94 7.65
C ASP A 107 15.49 -3.53 6.31
N ASP A 108 15.35 -4.86 6.25
CA ASP A 108 14.79 -5.57 5.10
C ASP A 108 13.34 -5.99 5.37
N TYR A 109 12.50 -5.97 4.35
CA TYR A 109 11.11 -6.35 4.47
C TYR A 109 10.66 -7.23 3.30
N ALA A 110 9.94 -8.31 3.64
CA ALA A 110 9.31 -9.15 2.63
C ALA A 110 8.19 -8.42 1.89
N ALA A 111 7.52 -7.46 2.54
CA ALA A 111 6.63 -6.52 1.87
C ALA A 111 6.60 -5.15 2.55
N ARG A 112 6.67 -4.11 1.75
CA ARG A 112 6.63 -2.71 2.20
C ARG A 112 5.90 -1.83 1.20
N VAL A 113 5.06 -0.93 1.70
CA VAL A 113 4.38 0.14 0.94
C VAL A 113 4.80 1.49 1.50
N TYR A 114 5.22 2.39 0.63
CA TYR A 114 5.63 3.75 0.96
C TYR A 114 4.53 4.72 0.58
N VAL A 115 4.31 5.70 1.44
CA VAL A 115 3.62 6.95 1.13
C VAL A 115 4.63 8.08 1.21
N ILE A 116 4.75 8.86 0.14
CA ILE A 116 5.84 9.83 -0.02
C ILE A 116 5.27 11.24 -0.14
N ILE A 117 5.80 12.17 0.66
CA ILE A 117 5.66 13.61 0.47
C ILE A 117 7.01 14.13 -0.02
N ASP A 118 7.04 14.69 -1.22
CA ASP A 118 8.26 15.20 -1.84
C ASP A 118 8.62 16.57 -1.25
N GLY A 119 9.86 16.72 -0.79
CA GLY A 119 10.39 18.00 -0.29
C GLY A 119 10.74 19.00 -1.39
N GLY A 120 10.63 18.60 -2.67
CA GLY A 120 11.02 19.40 -3.82
C GLY A 120 12.53 19.69 -3.81
N LEU A 121 12.90 20.95 -4.04
CA LEU A 121 14.30 21.41 -4.00
C LEU A 121 14.99 21.15 -2.64
N PHE A 122 14.21 20.96 -1.59
CA PHE A 122 14.69 20.68 -0.25
C PHE A 122 14.52 19.20 0.08
N VAL A 123 15.36 18.33 -0.48
CA VAL A 123 15.26 16.86 -0.30
C VAL A 123 15.27 16.42 1.17
N TRP A 124 15.86 17.22 2.08
CA TRP A 124 15.80 16.98 3.54
C TRP A 124 14.40 17.17 4.14
N LYS A 125 13.47 17.80 3.41
CA LYS A 125 12.05 17.93 3.75
C LYS A 125 11.21 16.75 3.25
N THR A 126 11.74 15.87 2.40
CA THR A 126 11.03 14.66 1.98
C THR A 126 10.65 13.83 3.21
N ARG A 127 9.41 13.33 3.22
CA ARG A 127 8.88 12.47 4.27
C ARG A 127 8.35 11.19 3.67
N ALA A 128 8.62 10.07 4.32
CA ALA A 128 8.10 8.76 3.92
C ALA A 128 7.43 8.05 5.09
N LEU A 129 6.21 7.59 4.91
CA LEU A 129 5.55 6.66 5.80
C LEU A 129 5.59 5.27 5.18
N ASN A 130 6.13 4.29 5.90
CA ASN A 130 6.32 2.93 5.43
C ASN A 130 5.39 2.01 6.22
N TYR A 131 4.46 1.37 5.52
CA TYR A 131 3.69 0.25 6.05
C TYR A 131 4.43 -1.03 5.72
N VAL A 132 4.75 -1.82 6.75
CA VAL A 132 5.57 -3.02 6.59
C VAL A 132 4.86 -4.28 7.08
N TRP A 133 5.16 -5.38 6.39
CA TRP A 133 5.02 -6.71 6.94
C TRP A 133 6.32 -7.06 7.67
N SER A 134 6.26 -7.12 8.99
CA SER A 134 7.44 -7.34 9.84
C SER A 134 7.75 -8.82 10.00
N SER A 135 9.04 -9.17 9.93
CA SER A 135 9.58 -10.49 10.21
C SER A 135 9.53 -10.88 11.70
N LYS A 136 9.39 -9.88 12.60
CA LYS A 136 9.34 -10.08 14.05
C LYS A 136 7.92 -10.42 14.50
N PRO A 137 7.69 -11.47 15.30
CA PRO A 137 6.36 -11.76 15.85
C PRO A 137 5.93 -10.68 16.85
N ASP A 138 4.62 -10.54 17.06
CA ASP A 138 4.01 -9.57 17.99
C ASP A 138 4.37 -8.10 17.71
N SER A 139 4.73 -7.78 16.46
CA SER A 139 5.15 -6.44 16.06
C SER A 139 4.05 -5.59 15.43
N ARG A 140 2.88 -6.17 15.13
CA ARG A 140 1.76 -5.41 14.57
C ARG A 140 1.40 -4.20 15.45
N GLY A 141 1.34 -3.02 14.83
CA GLY A 141 1.10 -1.73 15.47
C GLY A 141 2.34 -1.06 16.05
N GLN A 142 3.50 -1.75 16.09
CA GLN A 142 4.76 -1.14 16.49
C GLN A 142 5.22 -0.11 15.45
N LYS A 143 5.90 0.92 15.94
CA LYS A 143 6.39 2.05 15.16
C LYS A 143 7.85 2.33 15.50
N TRP A 144 8.64 2.69 14.50
CA TRP A 144 10.03 3.08 14.68
C TRP A 144 10.48 4.05 13.58
N ASN A 145 11.65 4.64 13.79
CA ASN A 145 12.30 5.46 12.78
C ASN A 145 13.11 4.57 11.85
N ASN A 146 13.12 4.86 10.55
CA ASN A 146 14.00 4.16 9.63
C ASN A 146 15.48 4.40 10.04
N PRO A 147 16.32 3.36 10.08
CA PRO A 147 17.69 3.47 10.59
C PRO A 147 18.66 4.20 9.65
N PHE A 148 18.33 4.34 8.37
CA PHE A 148 19.12 5.12 7.39
C PHE A 148 18.67 6.58 7.34
N LEU A 149 17.37 6.83 7.48
CA LEU A 149 16.76 8.16 7.38
C LEU A 149 15.88 8.48 8.60
N PRO A 150 16.44 8.52 9.82
CA PRO A 150 15.66 8.55 11.06
C PRO A 150 14.82 9.82 11.25
N ARG A 151 15.15 10.91 10.54
CA ARG A 151 14.37 12.16 10.56
C ARG A 151 13.27 12.19 9.49
N ASN A 152 13.43 11.43 8.43
CA ASN A 152 12.63 11.56 7.20
C ASN A 152 11.68 10.39 6.96
N ALA A 153 11.95 9.22 7.53
CA ALA A 153 11.15 8.03 7.32
C ALA A 153 10.67 7.43 8.65
N ARG A 154 9.39 7.05 8.66
CA ARG A 154 8.71 6.38 9.78
C ARG A 154 8.21 5.04 9.30
N MET A 155 8.30 4.06 10.18
CA MET A 155 7.91 2.68 9.95
C MET A 155 6.70 2.37 10.82
N LEU A 156 5.72 1.67 10.25
CA LEU A 156 4.56 1.13 10.95
C LEU A 156 4.35 -0.31 10.50
N SER A 157 4.51 -1.25 11.43
CA SER A 157 4.12 -2.64 11.18
C SER A 157 2.60 -2.74 11.16
N VAL A 158 2.02 -3.07 10.00
CA VAL A 158 0.58 -3.33 9.87
C VAL A 158 0.28 -4.83 9.87
N ARG A 159 1.30 -5.65 9.63
CA ARG A 159 1.32 -7.12 9.75
C ARG A 159 2.65 -7.61 10.30
N ASP A 160 2.63 -8.82 10.82
CA ASP A 160 3.80 -9.47 11.39
C ASP A 160 3.89 -10.95 11.00
N SER A 161 4.99 -11.61 11.38
CA SER A 161 5.27 -12.98 10.98
C SER A 161 4.26 -14.02 11.47
N ARG A 162 3.42 -13.70 12.46
CA ARG A 162 2.34 -14.60 12.90
C ARG A 162 1.21 -14.71 11.90
N ASN A 163 1.11 -13.78 10.93
CA ASN A 163 0.15 -13.92 9.84
C ASN A 163 0.48 -15.09 8.90
N GLY A 164 1.72 -15.59 8.92
CA GLY A 164 2.15 -16.72 8.10
C GLY A 164 2.31 -16.40 6.60
N PRO A 165 3.07 -17.22 5.86
CA PRO A 165 3.24 -17.04 4.42
C PRO A 165 2.05 -17.54 3.61
N GLY A 166 1.96 -17.12 2.34
CA GLY A 166 1.01 -17.64 1.36
C GLY A 166 -0.42 -17.11 1.47
N GLN A 167 -0.69 -16.24 2.45
CA GLN A 167 -2.02 -15.67 2.68
C GLN A 167 -2.15 -14.27 2.09
N TRP A 168 -3.25 -14.02 1.39
CA TRP A 168 -3.63 -12.67 0.96
C TRP A 168 -4.24 -11.92 2.14
N LEU A 169 -3.67 -10.75 2.44
CA LEU A 169 -4.13 -9.86 3.50
C LEU A 169 -4.41 -8.50 2.89
N THR A 170 -5.56 -7.94 3.25
CA THR A 170 -5.98 -6.60 2.84
C THR A 170 -5.74 -5.62 3.96
N GLU A 171 -5.24 -4.45 3.61
CA GLU A 171 -5.03 -3.32 4.50
C GLU A 171 -5.88 -2.13 4.06
N LYS A 172 -6.33 -1.36 5.06
CA LYS A 172 -6.91 -0.04 4.90
C LYS A 172 -6.34 0.84 6.00
N GLN A 173 -5.60 1.89 5.63
CA GLN A 173 -4.94 2.80 6.57
C GLN A 173 -5.36 4.25 6.32
N ASP A 174 -5.65 4.97 7.40
CA ASP A 174 -5.86 6.43 7.34
C ASP A 174 -4.49 7.11 7.30
N VAL A 175 -4.04 7.44 6.09
CA VAL A 175 -2.72 8.03 5.88
C VAL A 175 -2.58 9.35 6.62
N ALA A 176 -3.63 10.18 6.62
CA ALA A 176 -3.60 11.49 7.27
C ALA A 176 -3.43 11.33 8.80
N ALA A 177 -4.18 10.40 9.39
CA ALA A 177 -4.08 10.10 10.82
C ALA A 177 -2.73 9.47 11.19
N ASP A 178 -2.19 8.58 10.35
CA ASP A 178 -0.89 7.96 10.61
C ASP A 178 0.26 8.95 10.53
N PHE A 179 0.21 9.92 9.60
CA PHE A 179 1.16 11.03 9.60
C PHE A 179 1.04 11.87 10.88
N GLN A 180 -0.17 12.20 11.34
CA GLN A 180 -0.35 12.92 12.60
C GLN A 180 0.25 12.15 13.78
N LYS A 181 0.04 10.83 13.84
CA LYS A 181 0.53 9.96 14.91
C LYS A 181 2.05 9.77 14.92
N LEU A 182 2.68 9.75 13.74
CA LEU A 182 4.10 9.39 13.58
C LEU A 182 5.04 10.58 13.37
N TYR A 183 4.50 11.67 12.82
CA TYR A 183 5.23 12.91 12.54
C TYR A 183 4.73 14.12 13.33
N GLY A 184 3.53 14.06 13.91
CA GLY A 184 2.96 15.18 14.66
C GLY A 184 2.24 16.23 13.81
N PHE A 185 2.02 15.97 12.52
CA PHE A 185 1.26 16.86 11.63
C PHE A 185 0.40 16.07 10.64
N THR A 186 -0.72 16.67 10.22
CA THR A 186 -1.61 16.11 9.20
C THR A 186 -1.33 16.74 7.83
N PRO A 187 -0.76 16.01 6.85
CA PRO A 187 -0.59 16.51 5.49
C PRO A 187 -1.93 16.64 4.77
N ARG A 188 -2.05 17.66 3.92
CA ARG A 188 -3.20 17.78 2.99
C ARG A 188 -3.09 16.84 1.80
N SER A 189 -1.87 16.52 1.37
CA SER A 189 -1.63 15.66 0.21
C SER A 189 -0.35 14.86 0.35
N ILE A 190 -0.22 13.82 -0.47
CA ILE A 190 1.02 13.09 -0.75
C ILE A 190 1.37 13.23 -2.23
N ASP A 191 2.59 12.89 -2.60
CA ASP A 191 3.14 13.07 -3.96
C ASP A 191 3.46 11.75 -4.67
N GLY A 192 3.43 10.62 -3.95
CA GLY A 192 3.61 9.31 -4.58
C GLY A 192 3.48 8.14 -3.63
N VAL A 193 3.48 6.96 -4.23
CA VAL A 193 3.46 5.66 -3.57
C VAL A 193 4.57 4.80 -4.16
N ALA A 194 5.20 3.98 -3.33
CA ALA A 194 6.12 2.95 -3.80
C ALA A 194 5.87 1.64 -3.08
N ILE A 195 6.36 0.55 -3.67
CA ILE A 195 6.45 -0.75 -3.02
C ILE A 195 7.90 -1.22 -3.04
N MET A 196 8.26 -2.06 -2.07
CA MET A 196 9.58 -2.68 -2.05
C MET A 196 9.52 -4.04 -1.38
N THR A 197 10.22 -4.98 -2.00
CA THR A 197 10.61 -6.27 -1.43
C THR A 197 12.11 -6.34 -1.51
N ASP A 198 12.78 -6.46 -0.37
CA ASP A 198 14.22 -6.28 -0.24
C ASP A 198 14.83 -7.23 0.77
N ALA A 199 16.10 -7.56 0.55
CA ALA A 199 16.85 -8.53 1.33
C ALA A 199 18.37 -8.21 1.35
N ASP A 200 18.76 -6.96 1.08
CA ASP A 200 20.16 -6.57 0.91
C ASP A 200 20.92 -6.53 2.24
N ASN A 201 20.27 -6.12 3.34
CA ASN A 201 20.93 -6.01 4.63
C ASN A 201 21.10 -7.36 5.35
N SER A 202 20.12 -8.25 5.21
CA SER A 202 20.10 -9.61 5.74
C SER A 202 20.76 -10.64 4.82
N LYS A 203 21.06 -10.26 3.57
CA LYS A 203 21.58 -11.13 2.49
C LYS A 203 20.67 -12.33 2.21
N GLY A 204 19.38 -12.19 2.49
CA GLY A 204 18.38 -13.23 2.34
C GLY A 204 17.77 -13.29 0.94
N ILE A 205 16.65 -14.00 0.87
CA ILE A 205 15.72 -14.00 -0.26
C ILE A 205 14.36 -13.61 0.30
N ALA A 206 13.67 -12.71 -0.39
CA ALA A 206 12.33 -12.28 -0.03
C ALA A 206 11.42 -12.29 -1.26
N ALA A 207 10.17 -12.70 -1.06
CA ALA A 207 9.18 -12.73 -2.13
C ALA A 207 7.79 -12.36 -1.61
N ALA A 208 7.14 -11.44 -2.32
CA ALA A 208 5.77 -11.06 -2.07
C ALA A 208 5.02 -10.77 -3.37
N SER A 209 3.70 -10.75 -3.27
CA SER A 209 2.78 -10.34 -4.30
C SER A 209 1.93 -9.18 -3.81
N TYR A 210 1.67 -8.21 -4.68
CA TYR A 210 0.86 -7.02 -4.40
C TYR A 210 -0.38 -7.03 -5.30
N GLY A 211 -1.55 -6.83 -4.70
CA GLY A 211 -2.77 -6.53 -5.42
C GLY A 211 -2.91 -5.03 -5.68
N ASP A 212 -4.05 -4.62 -6.23
CA ASP A 212 -4.31 -3.22 -6.56
C ASP A 212 -4.12 -2.29 -5.37
N ILE A 213 -3.62 -1.10 -5.65
CA ILE A 213 -3.38 -0.03 -4.67
C ILE A 213 -4.24 1.16 -5.05
N TYR A 214 -5.02 1.68 -4.11
CA TYR A 214 -5.94 2.78 -4.37
C TYR A 214 -6.29 3.56 -3.11
N PHE A 215 -6.67 4.81 -3.29
CA PHE A 215 -7.23 5.65 -2.23
C PHE A 215 -8.75 5.73 -2.33
N THR A 216 -9.44 5.85 -1.20
CA THR A 216 -10.90 6.02 -1.12
C THR A 216 -11.28 7.17 -0.20
N ALA A 217 -12.46 7.73 -0.44
CA ALA A 217 -13.13 8.67 0.46
C ALA A 217 -13.37 8.09 1.87
N LYS A 218 -13.65 8.99 2.82
CA LYS A 218 -13.98 8.64 4.22
C LYS A 218 -15.24 7.78 4.33
#